data_AF-A0A850RCC8-F1
#
_entry.id   AF-A0A850RCC8-F1
#
_cell.length_a   1.000
_cell.length_b   1.000
_cell.length_c   1.000
_cell.angle_alpha   90.00
_cell.angle_beta   90.00
_cell.angle_gamma   90.00
#
_symmetry.space_group_name_H-M   'P 1'
#
loop_
_entity.id
_entity.type
_entity.pdbx_description
1 polymer ?
#
loop_
_entity_poly.entity_id
_entity_poly.type
_entity_poly.pdbx_seq_one_letter_code
_entity_poly.pdbx_strand_id
1 'polypeptide(L)'
;MAKTFVEGIKTPIKGLVSEANGHQYLPWPTAMALAERPSLSVVQFDSGHPYLEFFGGLVVAVEGQVGEHRQRVWLPVLTHSNLALAVERATARDIGDAQSRCRAKASALIHGVGMSLYAGHVDNVAGFLKELGITPQSDLSQIPAPTGDKRGAAYVDWTSAYTAAKLTDPNFRFEVEMFEDVDPETGEMSRIPAQRVRGGWMVAVTLHYKGESHTEWLPIMGVQEVQTKNGRKKMDHQPLVSPSTHDWNRAVMRCLTRGIAVLTGYGIAVYAREDLDDLHREPMGSQPRTPAETSVSEANEGSDSSSEAATQVQEPSDEDHTKLLTRIERISNLESAAMARTHLSKQFAGTKALEIYLNAIERREAKLEQLAA
;
A
#
# COMPACT_ATOMS: atom_id res chain seq x y z
N MET A 1 17.02 26.88 -15.79
CA MET A 1 17.15 25.50 -15.29
C MET A 1 15.99 25.27 -14.34
N ALA A 2 15.44 24.07 -14.20
CA ALA A 2 14.40 23.88 -13.19
C ALA A 2 14.93 24.19 -11.78
N LYS A 3 14.08 24.70 -10.89
CA LYS A 3 14.49 24.96 -9.50
C LYS A 3 14.91 23.67 -8.80
N THR A 4 15.91 23.74 -7.94
CA THR A 4 16.16 22.68 -6.96
C THR A 4 15.04 22.66 -5.91
N PHE A 5 14.93 21.55 -5.17
CA PHE A 5 13.97 21.45 -4.07
C PHE A 5 14.15 22.57 -3.02
N VAL A 6 15.41 22.86 -2.65
CA VAL A 6 15.76 23.87 -1.64
C VAL A 6 15.39 25.29 -2.09
N GLU A 7 15.51 25.58 -3.38
CA GLU A 7 15.08 26.88 -3.94
C GLU A 7 13.57 26.97 -4.05
N GLY A 8 12.92 25.91 -4.54
CA GLY A 8 11.48 25.96 -4.78
C GLY A 8 10.66 25.90 -3.50
N ILE A 9 11.11 25.21 -2.44
CA ILE A 9 10.41 25.24 -1.14
C ILE A 9 10.39 26.62 -0.50
N LYS A 10 11.37 27.48 -0.81
CA LYS A 10 11.43 28.87 -0.34
C LYS A 10 10.61 29.83 -1.23
N THR A 11 10.03 29.34 -2.32
CA THR A 11 9.32 30.19 -3.28
C THR A 11 8.01 30.70 -2.66
N PRO A 12 7.82 32.03 -2.57
CA PRO A 12 6.56 32.59 -2.06
C PRO A 12 5.38 32.20 -2.96
N ILE A 13 4.27 31.78 -2.33
CA ILE A 13 3.02 31.44 -3.03
C ILE A 13 1.83 32.30 -2.60
N LYS A 14 2.08 33.31 -1.75
CA LYS A 14 1.04 34.25 -1.29
C LYS A 14 0.38 34.94 -2.48
N GLY A 15 -0.94 34.96 -2.48
CA GLY A 15 -1.75 35.51 -3.59
C GLY A 15 -1.83 34.62 -4.83
N LEU A 16 -1.19 33.45 -4.83
CA LEU A 16 -1.21 32.48 -5.93
C LEU A 16 -1.99 31.21 -5.60
N VAL A 17 -2.41 31.07 -4.34
CA VAL A 17 -3.27 29.97 -3.87
C VAL A 17 -4.71 30.25 -4.28
N SER A 18 -5.39 29.23 -4.79
CA SER A 18 -6.82 29.24 -5.11
C SER A 18 -7.60 28.40 -4.11
N GLU A 19 -8.90 28.66 -4.01
CA GLU A 19 -9.82 27.87 -3.17
C GLU A 19 -10.93 27.28 -4.04
N ALA A 20 -11.24 26.00 -3.82
CA ALA A 20 -12.39 25.34 -4.39
C ALA A 20 -12.93 24.30 -3.41
N ASN A 21 -14.24 24.29 -3.19
CA ASN A 21 -14.93 23.34 -2.29
C ASN A 21 -14.33 23.30 -0.87
N GLY A 22 -13.91 24.44 -0.34
CA GLY A 22 -13.27 24.54 0.98
C GLY A 22 -11.85 23.96 1.04
N HIS A 23 -11.24 23.65 -0.11
CA HIS A 23 -9.86 23.20 -0.22
C HIS A 23 -9.00 24.27 -0.90
N GLN A 24 -7.86 24.56 -0.29
CA GLN A 24 -6.85 25.45 -0.85
C GLN A 24 -5.85 24.65 -1.68
N TYR A 25 -5.47 25.16 -2.84
CA TYR A 25 -4.53 24.50 -3.74
C TYR A 25 -3.75 25.53 -4.57
N LEU A 26 -2.58 25.12 -5.06
CA LEU A 26 -1.82 25.86 -6.07
C LEU A 26 -2.23 25.35 -7.45
N PRO A 27 -2.80 26.19 -8.34
CA PRO A 27 -3.11 25.76 -9.70
C PRO A 27 -1.88 25.18 -10.38
N TRP A 28 -2.04 24.04 -11.07
CA TRP A 28 -0.92 23.33 -11.70
C TRP A 28 -0.09 24.19 -12.67
N PRO A 29 -0.66 25.12 -13.48
CA PRO A 29 0.16 25.96 -14.36
C PRO A 29 1.05 26.91 -13.56
N THR A 30 0.53 27.42 -12.44
CA THR A 30 1.26 28.28 -11.50
C THR A 30 2.38 27.50 -10.83
N ALA A 31 2.11 26.28 -10.34
CA ALA A 31 3.13 25.40 -9.76
C ALA A 31 4.27 25.13 -10.76
N MET A 32 3.93 24.81 -12.00
CA MET A 32 4.90 24.60 -13.08
C MET A 32 5.72 25.86 -13.39
N ALA A 33 5.08 27.02 -13.46
CA ALA A 33 5.77 28.29 -13.73
C ALA A 33 6.75 28.65 -12.59
N LEU A 34 6.32 28.50 -11.34
CA LEU A 34 7.14 28.76 -10.16
C LEU A 34 8.31 27.78 -10.03
N ALA A 35 8.16 26.54 -10.51
CA ALA A 35 9.23 25.54 -10.59
C ALA A 35 10.17 25.74 -11.81
N GLU A 36 9.99 26.82 -12.59
CA GLU A 36 10.74 27.12 -13.81
C GLU A 36 10.54 26.11 -14.93
N ARG A 37 9.29 25.65 -15.09
CA ARG A 37 8.82 24.76 -16.16
C ARG A 37 9.66 23.48 -16.26
N PRO A 38 9.73 22.68 -15.19
CA PRO A 38 10.49 21.43 -15.20
C PRO A 38 9.94 20.44 -16.23
N SER A 39 10.80 19.53 -16.68
CA SER A 39 10.39 18.42 -17.53
C SER A 39 9.64 17.37 -16.70
N LEU A 40 8.30 17.45 -16.71
CA LEU A 40 7.41 16.50 -16.08
C LEU A 40 6.57 15.76 -17.14
N SER A 41 6.63 14.44 -17.13
CA SER A 41 5.93 13.58 -18.09
C SER A 41 4.84 12.77 -17.39
N VAL A 42 3.66 12.69 -18.00
CA VAL A 42 2.63 11.71 -17.60
C VAL A 42 3.15 10.32 -17.94
N VAL A 43 2.98 9.37 -17.02
CA VAL A 43 3.32 7.97 -17.24
C VAL A 43 2.24 7.32 -18.10
N GLN A 44 2.66 6.67 -19.18
CA GLN A 44 1.85 5.72 -19.93
C GLN A 44 2.15 4.33 -19.39
N PHE A 45 1.12 3.62 -18.94
CA PHE A 45 1.26 2.29 -18.35
C PHE A 45 1.31 1.22 -19.44
N ASP A 46 1.59 -0.03 -19.06
CA ASP A 46 1.77 -1.15 -19.97
C ASP A 46 0.55 -1.40 -20.89
N SER A 47 -0.65 -1.01 -20.45
CA SER A 47 -1.89 -1.01 -21.24
C SER A 47 -1.92 0.03 -22.36
N GLY A 48 -0.92 0.91 -22.45
CA GLY A 48 -0.92 2.07 -23.35
C GLY A 48 -1.79 3.23 -22.86
N HIS A 49 -2.46 3.11 -21.71
CA HIS A 49 -3.28 4.18 -21.16
C HIS A 49 -2.48 5.10 -20.23
N PRO A 50 -2.85 6.39 -20.11
CA PRO A 50 -2.19 7.34 -19.22
C PRO A 50 -2.77 7.27 -17.79
N TYR A 51 -3.25 6.09 -17.40
CA TYR A 51 -3.80 5.72 -16.12
C TYR A 51 -3.64 4.20 -15.91
N LEU A 52 -3.71 3.76 -14.66
CA LEU A 52 -3.72 2.35 -14.27
C LEU A 52 -5.01 2.04 -13.50
N GLU A 53 -5.65 0.93 -13.87
CA GLU A 53 -6.87 0.43 -13.23
C GLU A 53 -6.50 -0.61 -12.16
N PHE A 54 -7.05 -0.45 -10.96
CA PHE A 54 -7.06 -1.49 -9.92
C PHE A 54 -8.04 -1.09 -8.81
N PHE A 55 -8.47 -2.06 -7.99
CA PHE A 55 -9.40 -1.82 -6.89
C PHE A 55 -10.70 -1.10 -7.32
N GLY A 56 -11.17 -1.40 -8.54
CA GLY A 56 -12.35 -0.78 -9.15
C GLY A 56 -12.21 0.72 -9.43
N GLY A 57 -11.00 1.29 -9.31
CA GLY A 57 -10.74 2.70 -9.55
C GLY A 57 -9.51 2.92 -10.42
N LEU A 58 -9.10 4.19 -10.52
CA LEU A 58 -8.04 4.64 -11.40
C LEU A 58 -6.96 5.39 -10.63
N VAL A 59 -5.72 5.27 -11.07
CA VAL A 59 -4.62 6.17 -10.69
C VAL A 59 -3.93 6.71 -11.92
N VAL A 60 -3.31 7.88 -11.77
CA VAL A 60 -2.39 8.47 -12.74
C VAL A 60 -1.04 8.64 -12.10
N ALA A 61 0.01 8.72 -12.91
CA ALA A 61 1.34 9.06 -12.44
C ALA A 61 2.01 10.12 -13.31
N VAL A 62 2.84 10.93 -12.67
CA VAL A 62 3.72 11.92 -13.29
C VAL A 62 5.14 11.67 -12.81
N GLU A 63 6.09 11.73 -13.72
CA GLU A 63 7.50 11.57 -13.41
C GLU A 63 8.30 12.83 -13.73
N GLY A 64 9.33 13.09 -12.94
CA GLY A 64 10.31 14.14 -13.17
C GLY A 64 11.70 13.74 -12.70
N GLN A 65 12.70 14.52 -13.10
CA GLN A 65 14.11 14.26 -12.80
C GLN A 65 14.46 14.61 -11.34
N VAL A 66 15.20 13.73 -10.67
CA VAL A 66 15.82 13.95 -9.36
C VAL A 66 17.28 13.49 -9.45
N GLY A 67 18.22 14.44 -9.58
CA GLY A 67 19.61 14.12 -9.87
C GLY A 67 19.73 13.32 -11.17
N GLU A 68 20.33 12.14 -11.11
CA GLU A 68 20.43 11.20 -12.25
C GLU A 68 19.23 10.25 -12.36
N HIS A 69 18.33 10.24 -11.36
CA HIS A 69 17.19 9.34 -11.28
C HIS A 69 15.87 10.04 -11.64
N ARG A 70 14.79 9.27 -11.66
CA ARG A 70 13.42 9.76 -11.83
C ARG A 70 12.63 9.53 -10.56
N GLN A 71 11.78 10.50 -10.21
CA GLN A 71 10.77 10.34 -9.17
C GLN A 71 9.41 10.20 -9.83
N ARG A 72 8.74 9.07 -9.59
CA ARG A 72 7.33 8.87 -9.96
C ARG A 72 6.42 9.33 -8.83
N VAL A 73 5.46 10.17 -9.15
CA VAL A 73 4.43 10.66 -8.22
C VAL A 73 3.09 10.13 -8.68
N TRP A 74 2.34 9.54 -7.75
CA TRP A 74 1.06 8.92 -8.02
C TRP A 74 -0.09 9.75 -7.44
N LEU A 75 -1.24 9.69 -8.11
CA LEU A 75 -2.49 10.25 -7.59
C LEU A 75 -3.68 9.39 -8.02
N PRO A 76 -4.61 9.05 -7.12
CA PRO A 76 -5.88 8.46 -7.52
C PRO A 76 -6.75 9.47 -8.28
N VAL A 77 -7.55 8.97 -9.22
CA VAL A 77 -8.63 9.74 -9.84
C VAL A 77 -9.80 9.72 -8.87
N LEU A 78 -10.19 10.92 -8.41
CA LEU A 78 -11.19 11.09 -7.36
C LEU A 78 -12.37 11.92 -7.85
N THR A 79 -13.54 11.65 -7.29
CA THR A 79 -14.70 12.53 -7.34
C THR A 79 -14.46 13.83 -6.57
N HIS A 80 -15.36 14.82 -6.74
CA HIS A 80 -15.31 16.08 -6.00
C HIS A 80 -15.43 15.90 -4.47
N SER A 81 -16.01 14.78 -4.00
CA SER A 81 -16.10 14.42 -2.58
C SER A 81 -14.87 13.65 -2.07
N ASN A 82 -13.76 13.64 -2.82
CA ASN A 82 -12.53 12.90 -2.51
C ASN A 82 -12.69 11.37 -2.40
N LEU A 83 -13.74 10.80 -3.01
CA LEU A 83 -13.92 9.35 -3.13
C LEU A 83 -13.29 8.85 -4.43
N ALA A 84 -12.77 7.61 -4.44
CA ALA A 84 -12.27 6.96 -5.64
C ALA A 84 -13.34 6.96 -6.74
N LEU A 85 -12.97 7.42 -7.95
CA LEU A 85 -13.86 7.36 -9.10
C LEU A 85 -13.81 5.95 -9.69
N ALA A 86 -14.99 5.35 -9.85
CA ALA A 86 -15.13 4.02 -10.42
C ALA A 86 -14.77 4.03 -11.91
N VAL A 87 -14.11 2.96 -12.38
CA VAL A 87 -13.59 2.84 -13.76
C VAL A 87 -14.68 3.10 -14.79
N GLU A 88 -15.85 2.48 -14.63
CA GLU A 88 -16.98 2.54 -15.55
C GLU A 88 -17.64 3.92 -15.64
N ARG A 89 -17.34 4.82 -14.69
CA ARG A 89 -17.88 6.19 -14.64
C ARG A 89 -16.86 7.24 -15.05
N ALA A 90 -15.60 6.86 -15.23
CA ALA A 90 -14.53 7.79 -15.49
C ALA A 90 -14.55 8.33 -16.91
N THR A 91 -14.28 9.62 -17.04
CA THR A 91 -14.15 10.28 -18.34
C THR A 91 -12.71 10.70 -18.61
N ALA A 92 -12.39 10.98 -19.89
CA ALA A 92 -11.11 11.58 -20.25
C ALA A 92 -10.85 12.92 -19.51
N ARG A 93 -11.91 13.64 -19.13
CA ARG A 93 -11.79 14.87 -18.33
C ARG A 93 -11.31 14.57 -16.92
N ASP A 94 -11.87 13.58 -16.25
CA ASP A 94 -11.48 13.20 -14.89
C ASP A 94 -10.01 12.77 -14.83
N ILE A 95 -9.56 12.01 -15.83
CA ILE A 95 -8.17 11.60 -15.98
C ILE A 95 -7.27 12.83 -16.18
N GLY A 96 -7.63 13.75 -17.07
CA GLY A 96 -6.87 14.98 -17.32
C GLY A 96 -6.78 15.90 -16.09
N ASP A 97 -7.84 15.97 -15.29
CA ASP A 97 -7.85 16.72 -14.03
C ASP A 97 -6.95 16.06 -12.98
N ALA A 98 -7.00 14.73 -12.86
CA ALA A 98 -6.11 13.98 -11.99
C ALA A 98 -4.64 14.15 -12.40
N GLN A 99 -4.32 14.12 -13.70
CA GLN A 99 -2.96 14.35 -14.21
C GLN A 99 -2.48 15.76 -13.87
N SER A 100 -3.35 16.76 -14.02
CA SER A 100 -3.05 18.16 -13.68
C SER A 100 -2.72 18.32 -12.20
N ARG A 101 -3.54 17.71 -11.31
CA ARG A 101 -3.28 17.67 -9.86
C ARG A 101 -1.99 16.91 -9.53
N CYS A 102 -1.74 15.82 -10.24
CA CYS A 102 -0.52 15.03 -10.09
C CYS A 102 0.73 15.83 -10.49
N ARG A 103 0.66 16.65 -11.56
CA ARG A 103 1.74 17.59 -11.93
C ARG A 103 2.02 18.60 -10.83
N ALA A 104 0.98 19.21 -10.23
CA ALA A 104 1.17 20.13 -9.12
C ALA A 104 1.85 19.44 -7.91
N LYS A 105 1.42 18.22 -7.56
CA LYS A 105 2.05 17.42 -6.50
C LYS A 105 3.49 17.04 -6.85
N ALA A 106 3.77 16.72 -8.11
CA ALA A 106 5.12 16.42 -8.58
C ALA A 106 6.03 17.66 -8.53
N SER A 107 5.53 18.85 -8.89
CA SER A 107 6.28 20.10 -8.71
C SER A 107 6.62 20.35 -7.24
N ALA A 108 5.71 20.04 -6.31
CA ALA A 108 5.96 20.14 -4.88
C ALA A 108 6.97 19.12 -4.36
N LEU A 109 6.82 17.83 -4.70
CA LEU A 109 7.72 16.77 -4.21
C LEU A 109 9.13 16.89 -4.81
N ILE A 110 9.25 17.22 -6.10
CA ILE A 110 10.54 17.22 -6.79
C ILE A 110 11.25 18.56 -6.62
N HIS A 111 10.51 19.67 -6.72
CA HIS A 111 11.07 21.02 -6.74
C HIS A 111 10.69 21.84 -5.51
N GLY A 112 9.93 21.32 -4.54
CA GLY A 112 9.58 22.01 -3.29
C GLY A 112 8.48 23.06 -3.41
N VAL A 113 8.09 23.45 -4.63
CA VAL A 113 7.13 24.53 -4.87
C VAL A 113 5.74 24.16 -4.34
N GLY A 114 5.23 24.96 -3.40
CA GLY A 114 3.90 24.75 -2.82
C GLY A 114 3.85 23.67 -1.75
N MET A 115 4.99 23.15 -1.27
CA MET A 115 5.03 22.11 -0.25
C MET A 115 4.33 22.53 1.07
N SER A 116 4.37 23.82 1.41
CA SER A 116 3.66 24.37 2.59
C SER A 116 2.14 24.18 2.54
N LEU A 117 1.51 24.08 1.36
CA LEU A 117 0.08 23.80 1.23
C LEU A 117 -0.26 22.39 1.73
N TYR A 118 0.58 21.42 1.39
CA TYR A 118 0.40 20.04 1.79
C TYR A 118 0.62 19.84 3.30
N ALA A 119 1.51 20.64 3.88
CA ALA A 119 1.76 20.68 5.32
C ALA A 119 0.70 21.47 6.12
N GLY A 120 -0.32 22.05 5.47
CA GLY A 120 -1.35 22.85 6.15
C GLY A 120 -0.94 24.28 6.53
N HIS A 121 0.25 24.73 6.12
CA HIS A 121 0.72 26.11 6.32
C HIS A 121 0.27 27.08 5.24
N VAL A 122 -0.41 26.58 4.20
CA VAL A 122 -0.92 27.39 3.09
C VAL A 122 0.20 28.21 2.47
N ASP A 123 0.15 29.54 2.52
CA ASP A 123 1.15 30.45 1.99
C ASP A 123 2.23 30.85 3.01
N ASN A 124 2.15 30.38 4.26
CA ASN A 124 3.13 30.63 5.32
C ASN A 124 4.35 29.69 5.21
N VAL A 125 5.10 29.84 4.12
CA VAL A 125 6.34 29.09 3.85
C VAL A 125 7.36 29.23 4.99
N ALA A 126 7.55 30.44 5.51
CA ALA A 126 8.51 30.70 6.58
C ALA A 126 8.12 29.99 7.88
N GLY A 127 6.83 29.96 8.21
CA GLY A 127 6.30 29.22 9.35
C GLY A 127 6.55 27.73 9.24
N PHE A 128 6.27 27.15 8.06
CA PHE A 128 6.54 25.72 7.80
C PHE A 128 8.02 25.37 7.99
N LEU A 129 8.93 26.13 7.36
CA LEU A 129 10.36 25.87 7.49
C LEU A 129 10.88 26.08 8.92
N LYS A 130 10.31 27.06 9.65
CA LYS A 130 10.64 27.30 11.05
C LYS A 130 10.19 26.15 11.94
N GLU A 131 8.99 25.60 11.71
CA GLU A 131 8.47 24.45 12.45
C GLU A 131 9.31 23.19 12.24
N LEU A 132 9.77 22.96 11.01
CA LEU A 132 10.67 21.84 10.72
C LEU A 132 12.01 21.96 11.46
N GLY A 133 12.57 23.17 11.57
CA GLY A 133 13.86 23.40 12.23
C GLY A 133 15.04 22.69 11.54
N ILE A 134 14.92 22.37 10.25
CA ILE A 134 15.88 21.57 9.50
C ILE A 134 16.69 22.43 8.52
N THR A 135 17.98 22.12 8.46
CA THR A 135 18.93 22.64 7.47
C THR A 135 19.49 21.48 6.64
N PRO A 136 20.12 21.73 5.47
CA PRO A 136 20.70 20.65 4.68
C PRO A 136 21.77 19.82 5.41
N GLN A 137 22.39 20.36 6.46
CA GLN A 137 23.41 19.69 7.27
C GLN A 137 22.84 18.99 8.51
N SER A 138 21.53 19.11 8.74
CA SER A 138 20.89 18.52 9.91
C SER A 138 21.02 16.99 9.94
N ASP A 139 21.27 16.47 11.14
CA ASP A 139 21.08 15.05 11.44
C ASP A 139 19.62 14.84 11.88
N LEU A 140 18.84 14.18 11.03
CA LEU A 140 17.42 13.98 11.28
C LEU A 140 17.14 13.05 12.46
N SER A 141 18.09 12.21 12.86
CA SER A 141 17.93 11.33 14.03
C SER A 141 17.92 12.09 15.35
N GLN A 142 18.45 13.32 15.36
CA GLN A 142 18.60 14.16 16.55
C GLN A 142 17.55 15.28 16.63
N ILE A 143 16.71 15.42 15.61
CA ILE A 143 15.70 16.48 15.53
C ILE A 143 14.32 15.87 15.73
N PRO A 144 13.52 16.37 16.70
CA PRO A 144 12.15 15.92 16.86
C PRO A 144 11.33 16.31 15.63
N ALA A 145 10.56 15.36 15.11
CA ALA A 145 9.64 15.64 14.02
C ALA A 145 8.40 16.39 14.56
N PRO A 146 7.87 17.39 13.83
CA PRO A 146 6.56 17.95 14.14
C PRO A 146 5.50 16.86 14.11
N THR A 147 4.70 16.81 15.17
CA THR A 147 3.62 15.85 15.33
C THR A 147 2.27 16.56 15.33
N GLY A 148 1.31 16.03 14.57
CA GLY A 148 -0.09 16.38 14.77
C GLY A 148 -0.74 15.44 15.79
N ASP A 149 -1.86 15.87 16.37
CA ASP A 149 -2.74 15.00 17.18
C ASP A 149 -3.95 14.56 16.36
N LYS A 150 -4.12 13.25 16.20
CA LYS A 150 -5.32 12.68 15.59
C LYS A 150 -5.97 11.70 16.55
N ARG A 151 -7.13 12.08 17.10
CA ARG A 151 -7.91 11.26 18.05
C ARG A 151 -7.09 10.80 19.27
N GLY A 152 -6.16 11.64 19.74
CA GLY A 152 -5.33 11.37 20.92
C GLY A 152 -4.05 10.58 20.65
N ALA A 153 -3.73 10.25 19.40
CA ALA A 153 -2.45 9.70 19.00
C ALA A 153 -1.62 10.74 18.24
N ALA A 154 -0.36 10.91 18.66
CA ALA A 154 0.62 11.71 17.95
C ALA A 154 1.00 11.01 16.63
N TYR A 155 1.10 11.75 15.53
CA TYR A 155 1.56 11.23 14.24
C TYR A 155 2.49 12.23 13.55
N VAL A 156 3.46 11.71 12.79
CA VAL A 156 4.30 12.53 11.91
C VAL A 156 3.56 12.73 10.58
N ASP A 157 3.42 13.98 10.16
CA ASP A 157 2.87 14.28 8.84
C ASP A 157 3.85 13.89 7.72
N TRP A 158 3.32 13.33 6.64
CA TRP A 158 4.11 12.87 5.50
C TRP A 158 4.88 14.01 4.83
N THR A 159 4.29 15.21 4.77
CA THR A 159 4.88 16.38 4.10
C THR A 159 6.11 16.84 4.88
N SER A 160 6.00 16.88 6.21
CA SER A 160 7.11 17.19 7.10
C SER A 160 8.23 16.16 6.99
N ALA A 161 7.92 14.87 7.05
CA ALA A 161 8.90 13.80 6.90
C ALA A 161 9.60 13.83 5.53
N TYR A 162 8.84 13.96 4.45
CA TYR A 162 9.38 14.03 3.09
C TYR A 162 10.28 15.26 2.92
N THR A 163 9.81 16.42 3.39
CA THR A 163 10.56 17.68 3.30
C THR A 163 11.86 17.59 4.08
N ALA A 164 11.83 17.01 5.28
CA ALA A 164 13.01 16.76 6.10
C ALA A 164 14.07 15.96 5.32
N ALA A 165 13.68 14.79 4.80
CA ALA A 165 14.56 13.91 4.03
C ALA A 165 15.10 14.60 2.77
N LYS A 166 14.26 15.33 2.05
CA LYS A 166 14.64 16.01 0.80
C LYS A 166 15.52 17.24 1.01
N LEU A 167 15.39 17.93 2.14
CA LEU A 167 16.27 19.05 2.52
C LEU A 167 17.68 18.56 2.87
N THR A 168 17.80 17.43 3.57
CA THR A 168 19.09 16.87 4.00
C THR A 168 19.74 15.96 2.95
N ASP A 169 18.97 15.46 1.99
CA ASP A 169 19.44 14.75 0.82
C ASP A 169 18.65 15.16 -0.44
N PRO A 170 19.21 16.04 -1.30
CA PRO A 170 18.59 16.44 -2.56
C PRO A 170 18.29 15.28 -3.52
N ASN A 171 19.00 14.15 -3.39
CA ASN A 171 18.80 12.95 -4.20
C ASN A 171 17.77 11.99 -3.61
N PHE A 172 17.21 12.30 -2.42
CA PHE A 172 16.18 11.50 -1.78
C PHE A 172 15.03 11.23 -2.76
N ARG A 173 14.64 9.97 -2.89
CA ARG A 173 13.55 9.54 -3.77
C ARG A 173 12.88 8.31 -3.19
N PHE A 174 11.69 8.01 -3.68
CA PHE A 174 10.97 6.78 -3.34
C PHE A 174 10.32 6.14 -4.57
N GLU A 175 10.07 4.85 -4.47
CA GLU A 175 9.45 4.02 -5.48
C GLU A 175 8.29 3.28 -4.83
N VAL A 176 7.10 3.35 -5.43
CA VAL A 176 5.98 2.50 -5.02
C VAL A 176 6.13 1.20 -5.80
N GLU A 177 6.33 0.11 -5.07
CA GLU A 177 6.60 -1.20 -5.69
C GLU A 177 5.38 -1.72 -6.43
N MET A 178 5.66 -2.36 -7.57
CA MET A 178 4.67 -2.89 -8.48
C MET A 178 4.77 -4.41 -8.52
N PHE A 179 3.68 -5.09 -8.21
CA PHE A 179 3.61 -6.55 -8.08
C PHE A 179 2.76 -7.15 -9.18
N GLU A 180 3.07 -8.38 -9.58
CA GLU A 180 2.15 -9.19 -10.36
C GLU A 180 0.99 -9.63 -9.47
N ASP A 181 -0.24 -9.41 -9.93
CA ASP A 181 -1.46 -9.89 -9.32
C ASP A 181 -2.25 -10.67 -10.36
N VAL A 182 -2.88 -11.77 -9.91
CA VAL A 182 -3.74 -12.60 -10.74
C VAL A 182 -5.17 -12.37 -10.28
N ASP A 183 -6.02 -11.90 -11.18
CA ASP A 183 -7.44 -11.80 -10.92
C ASP A 183 -8.01 -13.22 -10.70
N PRO A 184 -8.61 -13.51 -9.52
CA PRO A 184 -9.03 -14.87 -9.19
C PRO A 184 -10.26 -15.33 -9.98
N GLU A 185 -11.04 -14.41 -10.56
CA GLU A 185 -12.25 -14.72 -11.32
C GLU A 185 -11.93 -14.96 -12.79
N THR A 186 -11.07 -14.13 -13.37
CA THR A 186 -10.75 -14.15 -14.81
C THR A 186 -9.44 -14.87 -15.13
N GLY A 187 -8.54 -15.01 -14.16
CA GLY A 187 -7.18 -15.53 -14.34
C GLY A 187 -6.25 -14.56 -15.06
N GLU A 188 -6.67 -13.31 -15.31
CA GLU A 188 -5.85 -12.30 -15.96
C GLU A 188 -4.72 -11.84 -15.04
N MET A 189 -3.51 -11.72 -15.60
CA MET A 189 -2.36 -11.17 -14.89
C MET A 189 -2.28 -9.67 -15.11
N SER A 190 -2.22 -8.92 -14.02
CA SER A 190 -2.02 -7.47 -14.04
C SER A 190 -0.83 -7.09 -13.16
N ARG A 191 -0.22 -5.94 -13.43
CA ARG A 191 0.85 -5.39 -12.59
C ARG A 191 0.33 -4.18 -11.84
N ILE A 192 0.15 -4.30 -10.53
CA ILE A 192 -0.50 -3.28 -9.69
C ILE A 192 0.38 -2.89 -8.49
N PRO A 193 0.23 -1.67 -7.95
CA PRO A 193 1.07 -1.17 -6.85
C PRO A 193 0.66 -1.69 -5.46
N ALA A 194 0.21 -2.94 -5.37
CA ALA A 194 -0.22 -3.57 -4.13
C ALA A 194 -0.06 -5.09 -4.25
N GLN A 195 0.21 -5.74 -3.12
CA GLN A 195 0.31 -7.20 -3.06
C GLN A 195 -0.79 -7.77 -2.18
N ARG A 196 -1.49 -8.79 -2.68
CA ARG A 196 -2.47 -9.53 -1.90
C ARG A 196 -1.76 -10.37 -0.84
N VAL A 197 -2.15 -10.22 0.42
CA VAL A 197 -1.59 -10.96 1.56
C VAL A 197 -2.72 -11.37 2.51
N ARG A 198 -2.94 -12.69 2.66
CA ARG A 198 -3.84 -13.31 3.67
C ARG A 198 -5.12 -12.52 4.00
N GLY A 199 -6.06 -12.45 3.05
CA GLY A 199 -7.35 -11.78 3.28
C GLY A 199 -7.27 -10.26 3.35
N GLY A 200 -6.19 -9.65 2.86
CA GLY A 200 -6.05 -8.22 2.73
C GLY A 200 -4.98 -7.87 1.71
N TRP A 201 -4.48 -6.64 1.80
CA TRP A 201 -3.51 -6.09 0.86
C TRP A 201 -2.41 -5.36 1.60
N MET A 202 -1.21 -5.39 1.03
CA MET A 202 -0.06 -4.60 1.46
C MET A 202 0.44 -3.71 0.34
N VAL A 203 1.04 -2.58 0.72
CA VAL A 203 1.84 -1.74 -0.17
C VAL A 203 3.28 -1.80 0.30
N ALA A 204 4.21 -1.72 -0.66
CA ALA A 204 5.61 -1.53 -0.36
C ALA A 204 6.12 -0.25 -1.00
N VAL A 205 6.93 0.50 -0.26
CA VAL A 205 7.59 1.70 -0.74
C VAL A 205 9.08 1.56 -0.49
N THR A 206 9.88 1.59 -1.55
CA THR A 206 11.34 1.62 -1.46
C THR A 206 11.81 3.06 -1.44
N LEU A 207 12.60 3.42 -0.44
CA LEU A 207 13.16 4.75 -0.24
C LEU A 207 14.66 4.70 -0.47
N HIS A 208 15.22 5.79 -0.99
CA HIS A 208 16.65 5.95 -1.17
C HIS A 208 17.10 7.25 -0.51
N TYR A 209 18.02 7.18 0.44
CA TYR A 209 18.50 8.31 1.24
C TYR A 209 19.99 8.15 1.55
N LYS A 210 20.80 9.15 1.21
CA LYS A 210 22.26 9.21 1.47
C LYS A 210 23.02 7.95 1.05
N GLY A 211 22.60 7.33 -0.06
CA GLY A 211 23.23 6.13 -0.62
C GLY A 211 22.71 4.80 -0.05
N GLU A 212 21.82 4.85 0.94
CA GLU A 212 21.14 3.68 1.49
C GLU A 212 19.73 3.52 0.92
N SER A 213 19.24 2.28 0.88
CA SER A 213 17.89 1.95 0.44
C SER A 213 17.17 1.12 1.49
N HIS A 214 15.88 1.41 1.70
CA HIS A 214 15.00 0.62 2.58
C HIS A 214 13.65 0.43 1.92
N THR A 215 13.11 -0.79 1.98
CA THR A 215 11.75 -1.09 1.53
C THR A 215 10.85 -1.27 2.76
N GLU A 216 9.92 -0.33 2.94
CA GLU A 216 8.90 -0.41 3.98
C GLU A 216 7.66 -1.10 3.45
N TRP A 217 6.97 -1.87 4.31
CA TRP A 217 5.75 -2.59 3.98
C TRP A 217 4.64 -2.24 4.97
N LEU A 218 3.47 -1.81 4.49
CA LEU A 218 2.31 -1.58 5.35
C LEU A 218 1.03 -2.21 4.77
N PRO A 219 0.13 -2.70 5.62
CA PRO A 219 -1.18 -3.13 5.16
C PRO A 219 -2.05 -1.94 4.75
N ILE A 220 -2.92 -2.16 3.76
CA ILE A 220 -3.97 -1.22 3.41
C ILE A 220 -5.10 -1.37 4.43
N MET A 221 -5.32 -0.30 5.20
CA MET A 221 -6.24 -0.31 6.33
C MET A 221 -7.30 0.78 6.20
N GLY A 222 -8.44 0.57 6.85
CA GLY A 222 -9.52 1.53 6.93
C GLY A 222 -10.44 1.28 8.12
N VAL A 223 -11.63 1.88 8.05
CA VAL A 223 -12.67 1.70 9.05
C VAL A 223 -13.54 0.51 8.66
N GLN A 224 -13.62 -0.50 9.52
CA GLN A 224 -14.48 -1.66 9.31
C GLN A 224 -15.32 -1.95 10.55
N GLU A 225 -16.47 -2.59 10.35
CA GLU A 225 -17.26 -3.14 11.45
C GLU A 225 -16.63 -4.47 11.88
N VAL A 226 -16.23 -4.55 13.14
CA VAL A 226 -15.61 -5.73 13.72
C VAL A 226 -16.42 -6.23 14.91
N GLN A 227 -16.48 -7.54 15.08
CA GLN A 227 -17.11 -8.16 16.24
C GLN A 227 -16.18 -8.01 17.45
N THR A 228 -16.63 -7.29 18.47
CA THR A 228 -15.91 -7.15 19.75
C THR A 228 -16.62 -7.96 20.83
N LYS A 229 -15.99 -8.08 22.01
CA LYS A 229 -16.62 -8.66 23.22
C LYS A 229 -17.94 -7.96 23.60
N ASN A 230 -18.09 -6.68 23.23
CA ASN A 230 -19.25 -5.84 23.53
C ASN A 230 -20.19 -5.66 22.32
N GLY A 231 -20.11 -6.55 21.33
CA GLY A 231 -20.90 -6.48 20.10
C GLY A 231 -20.15 -5.88 18.92
N ARG A 232 -20.88 -5.63 17.83
CA ARG A 232 -20.32 -5.06 16.60
C ARG A 232 -19.98 -3.59 16.77
N LYS A 233 -18.75 -3.20 16.42
CA LYS A 233 -18.28 -1.82 16.51
C LYS A 233 -17.49 -1.46 15.28
N LYS A 234 -17.66 -0.23 14.77
CA LYS A 234 -16.78 0.34 13.75
C LYS A 234 -15.45 0.71 14.37
N MET A 235 -14.39 0.07 13.90
CA MET A 235 -13.02 0.31 14.32
C MET A 235 -12.17 0.78 13.15
N ASP A 236 -11.27 1.70 13.43
CA ASP A 236 -10.26 2.17 12.49
C ASP A 236 -9.06 1.20 12.45
N HIS A 237 -8.13 1.40 11.51
CA HIS A 237 -6.92 0.60 11.34
C HIS A 237 -7.17 -0.90 11.14
N GLN A 238 -8.28 -1.26 10.48
CA GLN A 238 -8.59 -2.65 10.16
C GLN A 238 -8.14 -2.98 8.73
N PRO A 239 -7.50 -4.14 8.48
CA PRO A 239 -6.99 -4.52 7.16
C PRO A 239 -8.13 -4.74 6.17
N LEU A 240 -8.12 -4.03 5.03
CA LEU A 240 -9.20 -4.07 4.05
C LEU A 240 -9.03 -5.25 3.08
N VAL A 241 -10.10 -6.03 2.92
CA VAL A 241 -10.19 -7.11 1.90
C VAL A 241 -10.39 -6.52 0.50
N SER A 242 -11.23 -5.48 0.41
CA SER A 242 -11.59 -4.79 -0.83
C SER A 242 -11.31 -3.29 -0.68
N PRO A 243 -10.02 -2.88 -0.68
CA PRO A 243 -9.65 -1.46 -0.61
C PRO A 243 -10.06 -0.71 -1.88
N SER A 244 -10.12 0.62 -1.80
CA SER A 244 -10.18 1.50 -2.97
C SER A 244 -8.80 2.08 -3.32
N THR A 245 -8.65 2.70 -4.50
CA THR A 245 -7.43 3.46 -4.85
C THR A 245 -7.17 4.64 -3.90
N HIS A 246 -8.21 5.16 -3.24
CA HIS A 246 -8.05 6.17 -2.19
C HIS A 246 -7.43 5.57 -0.92
N ASP A 247 -7.88 4.39 -0.50
CA ASP A 247 -7.29 3.66 0.64
C ASP A 247 -5.84 3.29 0.38
N TRP A 248 -5.57 2.79 -0.82
CA TRP A 248 -4.21 2.52 -1.30
C TRP A 248 -3.32 3.77 -1.21
N ASN A 249 -3.74 4.91 -1.73
CA ASN A 249 -2.94 6.13 -1.69
C ASN A 249 -2.66 6.58 -0.25
N ARG A 250 -3.63 6.44 0.67
CA ARG A 250 -3.41 6.72 2.10
C ARG A 250 -2.38 5.74 2.70
N ALA A 251 -2.45 4.47 2.35
CA ALA A 251 -1.48 3.46 2.80
C ALA A 251 -0.07 3.76 2.26
N VAL A 252 0.08 4.15 0.98
CA VAL A 252 1.36 4.56 0.38
C VAL A 252 1.97 5.74 1.12
N MET A 253 1.20 6.80 1.42
CA MET A 253 1.73 7.96 2.15
C MET A 253 2.15 7.61 3.58
N ARG A 254 1.41 6.72 4.26
CA ARG A 254 1.81 6.20 5.58
C ARG A 254 3.08 5.37 5.50
N CYS A 255 3.18 4.50 4.49
CA CYS A 255 4.32 3.62 4.24
C CYS A 255 5.58 4.44 3.95
N LEU A 256 5.46 5.47 3.10
CA LEU A 256 6.52 6.45 2.86
C LEU A 256 6.97 7.14 4.15
N THR A 257 6.03 7.63 4.96
CA THR A 257 6.37 8.35 6.21
C THR A 257 7.08 7.44 7.21
N ARG A 258 6.60 6.20 7.37
CA ARG A 258 7.24 5.21 8.24
C ARG A 258 8.62 4.80 7.72
N GLY A 259 8.74 4.57 6.41
CA GLY A 259 10.02 4.26 5.78
C GLY A 259 11.04 5.39 5.93
N ILE A 260 10.62 6.66 5.86
CA ILE A 260 11.49 7.81 6.17
C ILE A 260 11.95 7.74 7.62
N ALA A 261 11.05 7.48 8.56
CA ALA A 261 11.41 7.40 9.98
C ALA A 261 12.42 6.27 10.26
N VAL A 262 12.22 5.10 9.64
CA VAL A 262 13.15 3.96 9.75
C VAL A 262 14.52 4.30 9.16
N LEU A 263 14.55 4.86 7.95
CA LEU A 263 15.78 5.12 7.21
C LEU A 263 16.58 6.34 7.72
N THR A 264 15.90 7.33 8.32
CA THR A 264 16.53 8.60 8.72
C THR A 264 16.57 8.82 10.23
N GLY A 265 15.81 8.06 11.01
CA GLY A 265 15.54 8.31 12.43
C GLY A 265 14.51 9.43 12.67
N TYR A 266 14.07 10.16 11.64
CA TYR A 266 13.17 11.31 11.82
C TYR A 266 11.78 10.88 12.30
N GLY A 267 11.43 11.24 13.54
CA GLY A 267 10.13 10.90 14.11
C GLY A 267 9.96 9.42 14.49
N ILE A 268 11.04 8.63 14.52
CA ILE A 268 11.00 7.21 14.90
C ILE A 268 10.41 6.99 16.31
N ALA A 269 10.62 7.95 17.21
CA ALA A 269 10.08 7.92 18.57
C ALA A 269 8.54 7.88 18.63
N VAL A 270 7.85 8.44 17.62
CA VAL A 270 6.39 8.40 17.53
C VAL A 270 5.91 6.96 17.31
N TYR A 271 6.54 6.24 16.37
CA TYR A 271 6.24 4.85 16.09
C TYR A 271 6.64 3.93 17.25
N ALA A 272 7.78 4.19 17.91
CA ALA A 272 8.18 3.44 19.10
C ALA A 272 7.16 3.59 20.24
N ARG A 273 6.59 4.78 20.43
CA ARG A 273 5.53 5.01 21.40
C ARG A 273 4.23 4.34 20.99
N GLU A 274 3.85 4.39 19.71
CA GLU A 274 2.69 3.67 19.18
C GLU A 274 2.81 2.16 19.44
N ASP A 275 3.97 1.56 19.16
CA ASP A 275 4.25 0.14 19.41
C ASP A 275 4.16 -0.19 20.92
N LEU A 276 4.70 0.67 21.79
CA LEU A 276 4.59 0.51 23.25
C LEU A 276 3.13 0.61 23.72
N ASP A 277 2.37 1.56 23.19
CA ASP A 277 0.94 1.70 23.51
C ASP A 277 0.14 0.49 23.02
N ASP A 278 0.50 -0.10 21.88
CA ASP A 278 -0.09 -1.33 21.35
C ASP A 278 0.23 -2.56 22.21
N LEU A 279 1.45 -2.68 22.74
CA LEU A 279 1.79 -3.73 23.71
C LEU A 279 0.99 -3.61 25.01
N HIS A 280 0.61 -2.40 25.40
CA HIS A 280 -0.24 -2.14 26.56
C HIS A 280 -1.74 -2.25 26.26
N ARG A 281 -2.14 -2.31 24.98
CA ARG A 281 -3.53 -2.64 24.60
C ARG A 281 -3.72 -4.14 24.79
N GLU A 282 -4.68 -4.54 25.62
CA GLU A 282 -5.01 -5.96 25.74
C GLU A 282 -5.35 -6.55 24.36
N PRO A 283 -4.82 -7.73 24.00
CA PRO A 283 -5.05 -8.33 22.71
C PRO A 283 -6.55 -8.59 22.54
N MET A 284 -7.19 -7.81 21.68
CA MET A 284 -8.56 -8.07 21.28
C MET A 284 -8.56 -9.25 20.30
N GLY A 285 -8.76 -10.45 20.85
CA GLY A 285 -9.21 -11.61 20.08
C GLY A 285 -8.18 -12.67 19.71
N SER A 286 -6.98 -12.70 20.31
CA SER A 286 -6.26 -13.97 20.41
C SER A 286 -6.86 -14.75 21.58
N GLN A 287 -7.53 -15.87 21.30
CA GLN A 287 -7.68 -16.86 22.35
C GLN A 287 -6.27 -17.20 22.85
N PRO A 288 -6.05 -17.27 24.18
CA PRO A 288 -4.79 -17.76 24.69
C PRO A 288 -4.60 -19.17 24.13
N ARG A 289 -3.56 -19.37 23.31
CA ARG A 289 -3.04 -20.71 23.12
C ARG A 289 -2.50 -21.11 24.49
N THR A 290 -3.23 -21.99 25.17
CA THR A 290 -2.69 -22.75 26.29
C THR A 290 -1.36 -23.34 25.81
N PRO A 291 -0.25 -23.17 26.55
CA PRO A 291 0.97 -23.89 26.26
C PRO A 291 0.63 -25.38 26.28
N ALA A 292 0.85 -26.07 25.16
CA ALA A 292 0.79 -27.52 25.15
C ALA A 292 1.90 -28.02 26.09
N GLU A 293 1.51 -28.38 27.30
CA GLU A 293 2.35 -29.20 28.17
C GLU A 293 2.56 -30.53 27.46
N THR A 294 3.81 -30.74 27.04
CA THR A 294 4.32 -32.03 26.63
C THR A 294 4.30 -32.96 27.83
N SER A 295 3.21 -33.67 28.05
CA SER A 295 3.20 -34.85 28.92
C SER A 295 3.17 -36.10 28.04
N VAL A 296 4.32 -36.77 27.99
CA VAL A 296 4.48 -38.12 27.47
C VAL A 296 3.76 -39.07 28.43
N SER A 297 2.79 -39.84 27.93
CA SER A 297 2.43 -41.13 28.53
C SER A 297 1.90 -42.08 27.46
N GLU A 298 2.77 -43.05 27.16
CA GLU A 298 2.59 -44.46 26.82
C GLU A 298 1.27 -44.99 26.23
N ALA A 299 1.48 -45.87 25.26
CA ALA A 299 0.53 -46.63 24.49
C ALA A 299 -0.37 -47.57 25.32
N ASN A 300 -1.58 -47.80 24.80
CA ASN A 300 -2.15 -49.14 24.84
C ASN A 300 -3.01 -49.39 23.60
N GLU A 301 -2.81 -50.57 23.01
CA GLU A 301 -3.49 -51.12 21.83
C GLU A 301 -4.91 -51.60 22.17
N GLY A 302 -5.81 -51.65 21.18
CA GLY A 302 -7.05 -52.42 21.30
C GLY A 302 -8.18 -52.13 20.30
N SER A 303 -8.16 -52.84 19.18
CA SER A 303 -9.30 -53.40 18.41
C SER A 303 -10.45 -52.51 17.87
N ASP A 304 -10.47 -52.40 16.54
CA ASP A 304 -11.52 -52.87 15.61
C ASP A 304 -13.02 -52.64 15.94
N SER A 305 -13.71 -51.87 15.07
CA SER A 305 -14.86 -52.39 14.32
C SER A 305 -15.36 -51.34 13.31
N SER A 306 -15.59 -51.84 12.11
CA SER A 306 -16.29 -51.20 11.00
C SER A 306 -17.78 -50.99 11.29
N SER A 307 -18.35 -49.89 10.81
CA SER A 307 -19.68 -49.92 10.22
C SER A 307 -19.82 -48.85 9.15
N GLU A 308 -20.00 -49.32 7.92
CA GLU A 308 -20.49 -48.55 6.79
C GLU A 308 -21.91 -48.05 7.10
N ALA A 309 -22.16 -46.77 6.83
CA ALA A 309 -23.49 -46.25 6.57
C ALA A 309 -23.41 -45.31 5.37
N ALA A 310 -23.90 -45.83 4.24
CA ALA A 310 -24.07 -45.11 2.98
C ALA A 310 -24.82 -43.79 3.20
N THR A 311 -24.26 -42.69 2.72
CA THR A 311 -25.01 -41.45 2.52
C THR A 311 -24.83 -40.99 1.09
N GLN A 312 -25.97 -40.69 0.47
CA GLN A 312 -26.22 -40.44 -0.94
C GLN A 312 -25.30 -39.35 -1.52
N VAL A 313 -24.86 -39.53 -2.76
CA VAL A 313 -24.16 -38.51 -3.55
C VAL A 313 -25.15 -37.39 -3.88
N GLN A 314 -25.13 -36.32 -3.08
CA GLN A 314 -25.70 -35.03 -3.43
C GLN A 314 -24.62 -34.23 -4.16
N GLU A 315 -25.00 -33.57 -5.27
CA GLU A 315 -24.13 -32.60 -5.93
C GLU A 315 -23.70 -31.52 -4.92
N PRO A 316 -22.42 -31.11 -4.90
CA PRO A 316 -21.91 -30.21 -3.88
C PRO A 316 -22.57 -28.84 -4.00
N SER A 317 -23.01 -28.30 -2.87
CA SER A 317 -23.56 -26.94 -2.79
C SER A 317 -22.44 -25.90 -2.97
N ASP A 318 -22.78 -24.67 -3.37
CA ASP A 318 -21.82 -23.56 -3.52
C ASP A 318 -20.97 -23.29 -2.25
N GLU A 319 -21.48 -23.69 -1.09
CA GLU A 319 -20.78 -23.61 0.20
C GLU A 319 -19.64 -24.64 0.32
N ASP A 320 -19.79 -25.81 -0.30
CA ASP A 320 -18.77 -26.86 -0.33
C ASP A 320 -17.65 -26.51 -1.31
N HIS A 321 -17.96 -25.79 -2.38
CA HIS A 321 -16.98 -25.32 -3.36
C HIS A 321 -16.05 -24.25 -2.77
N THR A 322 -16.61 -23.34 -1.96
CA THR A 322 -15.84 -22.32 -1.23
C THR A 322 -14.91 -22.95 -0.20
N LYS A 323 -15.41 -23.92 0.59
CA LYS A 323 -14.59 -24.69 1.54
C LYS A 323 -13.49 -25.48 0.85
N LEU A 324 -13.72 -25.97 -0.37
CA LEU A 324 -12.74 -26.66 -1.19
C LEU A 324 -11.59 -25.73 -1.61
N LEU A 325 -11.92 -24.54 -2.13
CA LEU A 325 -10.94 -23.54 -2.58
C LEU A 325 -10.04 -23.06 -1.43
N THR A 326 -10.63 -22.79 -0.25
CA THR A 326 -9.86 -22.38 0.94
C THR A 326 -8.92 -23.49 1.43
N ARG A 327 -9.27 -24.76 1.20
CA ARG A 327 -8.46 -25.92 1.62
C ARG A 327 -7.37 -26.25 0.60
N ILE A 328 -7.62 -26.02 -0.69
CA ILE A 328 -6.62 -26.10 -1.76
C ILE A 328 -5.52 -25.04 -1.56
N GLU A 329 -5.87 -23.79 -1.25
CA GLU A 329 -4.91 -22.73 -0.88
C GLU A 329 -4.08 -23.08 0.38
N ARG A 330 -4.65 -23.89 1.28
CA ARG A 330 -3.96 -24.29 2.51
C ARG A 330 -2.93 -25.40 2.26
N ILE A 331 -3.18 -26.29 1.31
CA ILE A 331 -2.28 -27.41 0.94
C ILE A 331 -1.16 -26.94 0.01
N SER A 332 -1.41 -25.97 -0.89
CA SER A 332 -0.36 -25.39 -1.75
C SER A 332 0.76 -24.69 -0.97
N ASN A 333 0.51 -24.36 0.29
CA ASN A 333 1.41 -23.62 1.16
C ASN A 333 2.23 -24.50 2.13
N LEU A 334 2.04 -25.82 2.16
CA LEU A 334 2.65 -26.64 3.23
C LEU A 334 3.51 -27.85 2.84
N GLU A 335 3.49 -28.40 1.62
CA GLU A 335 4.35 -29.54 1.28
C GLU A 335 4.83 -29.52 -0.18
N SER A 336 5.96 -30.17 -0.46
CA SER A 336 6.49 -30.34 -1.82
C SER A 336 5.41 -30.86 -2.77
N ALA A 337 5.38 -30.36 -4.01
CA ALA A 337 4.31 -30.60 -5.00
C ALA A 337 3.92 -32.09 -5.17
N ALA A 338 4.84 -33.02 -4.90
CA ALA A 338 4.62 -34.46 -4.92
C ALA A 338 3.70 -34.98 -3.79
N MET A 339 3.80 -34.44 -2.56
CA MET A 339 2.92 -34.82 -1.45
C MET A 339 1.51 -34.23 -1.60
N ALA A 340 1.41 -32.99 -2.10
CA ALA A 340 0.14 -32.35 -2.43
C ALA A 340 -0.66 -33.14 -3.49
N ARG A 341 0.02 -33.64 -4.54
CA ARG A 341 -0.59 -34.51 -5.58
C ARG A 341 -1.16 -35.81 -5.00
N THR A 342 -0.45 -36.45 -4.08
CA THR A 342 -0.85 -37.74 -3.49
C THR A 342 -2.04 -37.61 -2.53
N HIS A 343 -2.11 -36.50 -1.78
CA HIS A 343 -3.19 -36.28 -0.82
C HIS A 343 -4.49 -35.82 -1.51
N LEU A 344 -4.39 -34.92 -2.50
CA LEU A 344 -5.54 -34.41 -3.26
C LEU A 344 -6.15 -35.46 -4.20
N SER A 345 -5.33 -36.33 -4.81
CA SER A 345 -5.82 -37.41 -5.68
C SER A 345 -6.61 -38.49 -4.92
N LYS A 346 -6.24 -38.81 -3.67
CA LYS A 346 -6.98 -39.79 -2.85
C LYS A 346 -8.34 -39.27 -2.38
N GLN A 347 -8.49 -37.96 -2.21
CA GLN A 347 -9.65 -37.38 -1.55
C GLN A 347 -10.67 -36.74 -2.52
N PHE A 348 -10.24 -36.32 -3.71
CA PHE A 348 -11.09 -35.57 -4.66
C PHE A 348 -11.07 -36.14 -6.09
N ALA A 349 -10.78 -37.44 -6.21
CA ALA A 349 -10.77 -38.18 -7.47
C ALA A 349 -12.09 -37.98 -8.24
N GLY A 350 -11.98 -37.65 -9.54
CA GLY A 350 -13.14 -37.50 -10.44
C GLY A 350 -13.82 -36.13 -10.42
N THR A 351 -13.31 -35.15 -9.67
CA THR A 351 -13.87 -33.78 -9.65
C THR A 351 -13.19 -32.87 -10.69
N LYS A 352 -13.98 -32.04 -11.37
CA LYS A 352 -13.50 -31.07 -12.39
C LYS A 352 -12.53 -30.03 -11.80
N ALA A 353 -12.71 -29.68 -10.52
CA ALA A 353 -11.82 -28.76 -9.80
C ALA A 353 -10.41 -29.33 -9.60
N LEU A 354 -10.29 -30.62 -9.31
CA LEU A 354 -8.99 -31.30 -9.22
C LEU A 354 -8.27 -31.34 -10.57
N GLU A 355 -9.00 -31.56 -11.66
CA GLU A 355 -8.47 -31.58 -13.02
C GLU A 355 -7.91 -30.19 -13.43
N ILE A 356 -8.63 -29.11 -13.12
CA ILE A 356 -8.17 -27.74 -13.37
C ILE A 356 -6.88 -27.44 -12.58
N TYR A 357 -6.84 -27.83 -11.32
CA TYR A 357 -5.68 -27.59 -10.44
C TYR A 357 -4.44 -28.37 -10.89
N LEU A 358 -4.58 -29.66 -11.22
CA LEU A 358 -3.47 -30.49 -11.71
C LEU A 358 -2.91 -29.96 -13.05
N ASN A 359 -3.79 -29.56 -13.97
CA ASN A 359 -3.40 -28.93 -15.23
C ASN A 359 -2.63 -27.61 -15.02
N ALA A 360 -3.01 -26.80 -14.02
CA ALA A 360 -2.30 -25.56 -13.69
C ALA A 360 -0.88 -25.83 -13.15
N ILE A 361 -0.70 -26.88 -12.35
CA ILE A 361 0.62 -27.29 -11.86
C ILE A 361 1.49 -27.80 -13.02
N GLU A 362 0.96 -28.67 -13.89
CA GLU A 362 1.71 -29.20 -15.04
C GLU A 362 2.17 -28.09 -16.00
N ARG A 363 1.32 -27.08 -16.26
CA ARG A 363 1.71 -25.91 -17.08
C ARG A 363 2.83 -25.10 -16.43
N ARG A 364 2.81 -24.97 -15.10
CA ARG A 364 3.86 -24.26 -14.36
C ARG A 364 5.18 -25.02 -14.40
N GLU A 365 5.16 -26.33 -14.22
CA GLU A 365 6.36 -27.18 -14.30
C GLU A 365 6.96 -27.15 -15.72
N ALA A 366 6.14 -27.29 -16.77
CA ALA A 366 6.60 -27.19 -18.15
C ALA A 366 7.22 -25.82 -18.49
N LYS A 367 6.67 -24.73 -17.94
CA LYS A 367 7.22 -23.38 -18.11
C LYS A 367 8.56 -23.20 -17.38
N LEU A 368 8.71 -23.81 -16.21
CA LEU A 368 9.96 -23.77 -15.44
C LEU A 368 11.05 -24.60 -16.12
N GLU A 369 10.72 -25.76 -16.71
CA GLU A 369 11.66 -26.56 -17.51
C GLU A 369 12.10 -25.84 -18.78
N GLN A 370 11.19 -25.14 -19.47
CA GLN A 370 11.54 -24.29 -20.62
C GLN A 370 12.43 -23.09 -20.28
N LEU A 371 12.36 -22.60 -19.03
CA LEU A 371 13.22 -21.51 -18.56
C LEU A 371 14.58 -22.01 -18.03
N ALA A 372 14.69 -23.32 -17.77
CA ALA A 372 15.91 -23.97 -17.29
C ALA A 372 16.72 -24.65 -18.42
N ALA A 373 16.15 -24.80 -19.61
CA ALA A 373 16.78 -25.28 -20.84
C ALA A 373 17.20 -24.10 -21.73
#